data_AF-D7MR14-F1
#
_entry.id   AF-D7MR14-F1
#
_cell.length_a   1.000
_cell.length_b   1.000
_cell.length_c   1.000
_cell.angle_alpha   90.00
_cell.angle_beta   90.00
_cell.angle_gamma   90.00
#
_symmetry.space_group_name_H-M   'P 1'
#
loop_
_entity.id
_entity.type
_entity.pdbx_description
1 polymer ?
#
loop_
_entity_poly.entity_id
_entity_poly.type
_entity_poly.pdbx_seq_one_letter_code
_entity_poly.pdbx_strand_id
1 'polypeptide(L)'
;MRIYRSGTAGPAKGHAVALRSSSDLSVFYRCSIEGYQDTLMVHSQRQFYRECYIYGSVDFIFGNAAVVFQNCLILPRRPLKGQANVIIAQGRTDLIQNKGISIHNSIIIPAPDLKPVVRSVKTYMGRPWMKYSRTVVLKTYIDSVVSAVGWSSWTKGSTYGLNTLFYAKYKNIGPASSTRWRVRWKGFHVLSKASDVSAFTVGKFIAGTAWLPSTGIPFTLEL
;
A
#
# COMPACT_ATOMS: atom_id res chain seq x y z
N MET A 1 -5.84 2.98 18.88
CA MET A 1 -4.48 2.67 19.43
C MET A 1 -3.43 3.39 18.60
N ARG A 2 -2.41 4.03 19.21
CA ARG A 2 -1.29 4.63 18.46
C ARG A 2 -0.06 3.71 18.57
N ILE A 3 0.44 3.24 17.44
CA ILE A 3 1.60 2.37 17.31
C ILE A 3 2.68 3.17 16.60
N TYR A 4 3.72 3.53 17.33
CA TYR A 4 4.86 4.26 16.79
C TYR A 4 6.11 3.70 17.44
N ARG A 5 7.23 3.73 16.72
CA ARG A 5 8.52 3.36 17.31
C ARG A 5 8.97 4.52 18.21
N SER A 6 8.99 4.30 19.52
CA SER A 6 9.53 5.26 20.49
C SER A 6 11.05 5.36 20.32
N GLY A 7 11.57 6.59 20.33
CA GLY A 7 12.94 6.91 19.93
C GLY A 7 12.95 7.46 18.50
N THR A 8 13.52 8.65 18.35
CA THR A 8 13.73 9.38 17.09
C THR A 8 14.59 8.60 16.09
N ALA A 9 14.08 7.49 15.56
CA ALA A 9 14.41 7.04 14.23
C ALA A 9 13.70 7.99 13.26
N GLY A 10 14.16 9.25 13.26
CA GLY A 10 13.91 10.16 12.15
C GLY A 10 14.45 9.53 10.87
N PRO A 11 14.14 10.12 9.71
CA PRO A 11 14.42 9.47 8.44
C PRO A 11 15.93 9.27 8.17
N ALA A 12 16.81 9.86 9.01
CA ALA A 12 18.26 9.63 9.05
C ALA A 12 18.70 8.23 9.53
N LYS A 13 17.86 7.46 10.22
CA LYS A 13 18.24 6.13 10.75
C LYS A 13 17.98 4.96 9.79
N GLY A 14 17.57 5.23 8.56
CA GLY A 14 17.22 4.19 7.58
C GLY A 14 15.97 3.40 7.97
N HIS A 15 15.98 2.08 7.73
CA HIS A 15 14.83 1.19 7.97
C HIS A 15 14.44 1.14 9.46
N ALA A 16 13.17 1.46 9.77
CA ALA A 16 12.69 1.48 11.15
C ALA A 16 11.21 1.04 11.24
N VAL A 17 11.01 -0.26 11.47
CA VAL A 17 9.67 -0.84 11.61
C VAL A 17 9.00 -0.39 12.91
N ALA A 18 7.78 0.14 12.77
CA ALA A 18 6.88 0.50 13.87
C ALA A 18 5.94 -0.68 14.21
N LEU A 19 5.43 -1.38 13.19
CA LEU A 19 4.63 -2.59 13.36
C LEU A 19 5.05 -3.66 12.36
N ARG A 20 5.29 -4.88 12.86
CA ARG A 20 5.45 -6.08 12.05
C ARG A 20 4.36 -7.07 12.43
N SER A 21 3.54 -7.49 11.47
CA SER A 21 2.56 -8.58 11.68
C SER A 21 2.92 -9.78 10.82
N SER A 22 3.01 -10.94 11.48
CA SER A 22 3.12 -12.26 10.87
C SER A 22 2.00 -13.21 11.33
N SER A 23 1.00 -12.67 12.03
CA SER A 23 -0.13 -13.41 12.59
C SER A 23 -1.23 -13.60 11.54
N ASP A 24 -1.70 -14.84 11.40
CA ASP A 24 -2.85 -15.15 10.56
C ASP A 24 -4.15 -14.70 11.23
N LEU A 25 -5.11 -14.27 10.41
CA LEU A 25 -6.40 -13.75 10.87
C LEU A 25 -6.26 -12.55 11.81
N SER A 26 -5.26 -11.70 11.59
CA SER A 26 -5.03 -10.51 12.42
C SER A 26 -5.84 -9.31 11.93
N VAL A 27 -6.45 -8.57 12.87
CA VAL A 27 -7.15 -7.31 12.58
C VAL A 27 -6.53 -6.15 13.32
N PHE A 28 -6.39 -5.03 12.62
CA PHE A 28 -6.04 -3.73 13.19
C PHE A 28 -7.16 -2.75 12.88
N TYR A 29 -7.84 -2.27 13.91
CA TYR A 29 -9.00 -1.37 13.78
C TYR A 29 -8.75 -0.06 14.52
N ARG A 30 -8.89 1.06 13.81
CA ARG A 30 -8.66 2.42 14.38
C ARG A 30 -7.29 2.55 15.04
N CYS A 31 -6.29 2.01 14.36
CA CYS A 31 -4.89 2.16 14.73
C CYS A 31 -4.24 3.31 13.96
N SER A 32 -3.37 4.07 14.60
CA SER A 32 -2.42 4.94 13.91
C SER A 32 -1.05 4.27 13.93
N ILE A 33 -0.48 3.98 12.76
CA ILE A 33 0.82 3.31 12.60
C ILE A 33 1.78 4.31 11.96
N GLU A 34 2.79 4.74 12.72
CA GLU A 34 3.59 5.91 12.38
C GLU A 34 5.09 5.62 12.37
N GLY A 35 5.73 5.97 11.25
CA GLY A 35 7.18 5.88 11.07
C GLY A 35 7.66 6.73 9.90
N TYR A 36 8.80 6.34 9.33
CA TYR A 36 9.39 6.90 8.11
C TYR A 36 9.61 5.75 7.10
N GLN A 37 10.86 5.28 6.96
CA GLN A 37 11.18 4.14 6.11
C GLN A 37 10.78 2.83 6.80
N ASP A 38 10.13 1.93 6.05
CA ASP A 38 9.69 0.60 6.51
C ASP A 38 8.71 0.63 7.69
N THR A 39 7.77 1.56 7.71
CA THR A 39 6.86 1.75 8.87
C THR A 39 6.06 0.49 9.24
N LEU A 40 5.35 -0.08 8.27
CA LEU A 40 4.43 -1.21 8.46
C LEU A 40 4.89 -2.42 7.64
N MET A 41 5.39 -3.43 8.35
CA MET A 41 5.77 -4.70 7.78
C MET A 41 4.62 -5.71 7.85
N VAL A 42 3.85 -5.80 6.76
CA VAL A 42 2.86 -6.87 6.52
C VAL A 42 3.58 -8.16 6.12
N HIS A 43 4.32 -8.75 7.05
CA HIS A 43 5.30 -9.81 6.79
C HIS A 43 4.69 -11.04 6.11
N SER A 44 3.64 -11.63 6.69
CA SER A 44 3.06 -12.91 6.24
C SER A 44 1.62 -13.10 6.71
N GLN A 45 0.97 -14.16 6.20
CA GLN A 45 -0.39 -14.58 6.56
C GLN A 45 -1.51 -13.59 6.17
N ARG A 46 -2.75 -13.89 6.58
CA ARG A 46 -3.93 -13.07 6.27
C ARG A 46 -4.08 -11.97 7.30
N GLN A 47 -4.24 -10.74 6.82
CA GLN A 47 -4.33 -9.56 7.68
C GLN A 47 -5.41 -8.60 7.18
N PHE A 48 -6.08 -7.91 8.09
CA PHE A 48 -7.09 -6.91 7.78
C PHE A 48 -6.84 -5.61 8.55
N TYR A 49 -6.76 -4.48 7.86
CA TYR A 49 -6.59 -3.16 8.46
C TYR A 49 -7.82 -2.33 8.12
N ARG A 50 -8.49 -1.80 9.14
CA ARG A 50 -9.75 -1.07 9.00
C ARG A 50 -9.69 0.27 9.72
N GLU A 51 -10.05 1.35 9.03
CA GLU A 51 -10.10 2.71 9.63
C GLU A 51 -8.76 3.12 10.29
N CYS A 52 -7.64 2.64 9.72
CA CYS A 52 -6.31 2.93 10.24
C CYS A 52 -5.70 4.17 9.58
N TYR A 53 -4.84 4.86 10.32
CA TYR A 53 -3.97 5.91 9.83
C TYR A 53 -2.57 5.33 9.66
N ILE A 54 -1.96 5.48 8.49
CA ILE A 54 -0.64 4.89 8.20
C ILE A 54 0.27 5.96 7.63
N TYR A 55 1.31 6.33 8.38
CA TYR A 55 2.25 7.38 8.01
C TYR A 55 3.61 6.80 7.66
N GLY A 56 4.24 7.29 6.60
CA GLY A 56 5.62 6.94 6.32
C GLY A 56 6.18 7.58 5.04
N SER A 57 7.44 7.28 4.74
CA SER A 57 8.17 7.87 3.61
C SER A 57 8.54 6.83 2.56
N VAL A 58 9.59 6.05 2.79
CA VAL A 58 10.13 5.05 1.86
C VAL A 58 9.60 3.67 2.23
N ASP A 59 9.02 2.97 1.26
CA ASP A 59 8.52 1.58 1.39
C ASP A 59 7.67 1.33 2.64
N PHE A 60 6.85 2.30 3.03
CA PHE A 60 6.31 2.31 4.38
C PHE A 60 5.16 1.33 4.63
N ILE A 61 4.63 0.69 3.59
CA ILE A 61 3.82 -0.53 3.67
C ILE A 61 4.52 -1.60 2.83
N PHE A 62 5.09 -2.61 3.47
CA PHE A 62 5.92 -3.60 2.76
C PHE A 62 5.77 -5.00 3.35
N GLY A 63 6.10 -6.03 2.56
CA GLY A 63 6.01 -7.42 2.98
C GLY A 63 5.30 -8.33 1.98
N ASN A 64 4.97 -9.54 2.42
CA ASN A 64 4.39 -10.60 1.59
C ASN A 64 3.22 -11.32 2.30
N ALA A 65 2.38 -10.57 3.01
CA ALA A 65 1.07 -11.02 3.50
C ALA A 65 0.03 -11.11 2.37
N ALA A 66 -1.10 -11.77 2.65
CA ALA A 66 -2.36 -11.53 1.95
C ALA A 66 -3.15 -10.52 2.78
N VAL A 67 -3.14 -9.24 2.37
CA VAL A 67 -3.65 -8.16 3.22
C VAL A 67 -4.60 -7.24 2.48
N VAL A 68 -5.68 -6.85 3.18
CA VAL A 68 -6.60 -5.81 2.75
C VAL A 68 -6.57 -4.64 3.72
N PHE A 69 -6.35 -3.43 3.19
CA PHE A 69 -6.55 -2.17 3.87
C PHE A 69 -7.87 -1.58 3.41
N GLN A 70 -8.85 -1.46 4.32
CA GLN A 70 -10.18 -0.95 4.01
C GLN A 70 -10.47 0.33 4.80
N ASN A 71 -10.96 1.36 4.12
CA ASN A 71 -11.30 2.65 4.73
C ASN A 71 -10.14 3.26 5.55
N CYS A 72 -8.90 3.06 5.09
CA CYS A 72 -7.72 3.59 5.76
C CYS A 72 -7.32 4.97 5.20
N LEU A 73 -6.65 5.77 6.03
CA LEU A 73 -5.99 7.01 5.62
C LEU A 73 -4.48 6.77 5.52
N ILE A 74 -3.95 6.81 4.30
CA ILE A 74 -2.55 6.54 3.98
C ILE A 74 -1.86 7.88 3.71
N LEU A 75 -0.81 8.16 4.48
CA LEU A 75 -0.26 9.50 4.68
C LEU A 75 1.25 9.51 4.38
N PRO A 76 1.66 9.63 3.10
CA PRO A 76 3.04 9.91 2.75
C PRO A 76 3.51 11.18 3.47
N ARG A 77 4.64 11.10 4.16
CA ARG A 77 5.19 12.20 4.97
C ARG A 77 6.48 12.74 4.40
N ARG A 78 6.99 13.86 4.94
CA ARG A 78 8.24 14.46 4.45
C ARG A 78 9.44 13.51 4.66
N PRO A 79 10.12 13.05 3.60
CA PRO A 79 11.33 12.21 3.72
C PRO A 79 12.57 13.06 3.99
N LEU A 80 13.76 12.46 4.04
CA LEU A 80 15.01 13.22 3.97
C LEU A 80 15.11 13.96 2.63
N LYS A 81 15.90 15.05 2.63
CA LYS A 81 16.24 15.79 1.42
C LYS A 81 16.86 14.84 0.38
N GLY A 82 16.35 14.87 -0.85
CA GLY A 82 16.84 14.03 -1.95
C GLY A 82 16.19 12.64 -2.06
N GLN A 83 15.42 12.21 -1.04
CA GLN A 83 14.64 10.98 -1.11
C GLN A 83 13.28 11.20 -1.78
N ALA A 84 12.75 10.12 -2.35
CA ALA A 84 11.37 10.02 -2.80
C ALA A 84 10.55 9.19 -1.82
N ASN A 85 9.25 9.46 -1.72
CA ASN A 85 8.33 8.59 -1.01
C ASN A 85 7.89 7.42 -1.89
N VAL A 86 7.70 6.26 -1.27
CA VAL A 86 7.17 5.06 -1.90
C VAL A 86 6.20 4.42 -0.91
N ILE A 87 4.93 4.34 -1.28
CA ILE A 87 3.90 3.84 -0.35
C ILE A 87 4.03 2.33 -0.15
N ILE A 88 4.14 1.58 -1.25
CA ILE A 88 4.06 0.11 -1.21
C ILE A 88 5.32 -0.54 -1.80
N ALA A 89 5.90 -1.48 -1.06
CA ALA A 89 6.95 -2.37 -1.54
C ALA A 89 6.56 -3.84 -1.30
N GLN A 90 5.78 -4.40 -2.23
CA GLN A 90 5.25 -5.75 -2.08
C GLN A 90 6.28 -6.81 -2.51
N GLY A 91 6.43 -7.84 -1.68
CA GLY A 91 7.53 -8.81 -1.72
C GLY A 91 7.15 -10.20 -2.19
N ARG A 92 6.17 -10.37 -3.09
CA ARG A 92 5.82 -11.69 -3.62
C ARG A 92 6.89 -12.24 -4.56
N THR A 93 7.43 -13.41 -4.20
CA THR A 93 8.54 -14.07 -4.90
C THR A 93 8.09 -15.17 -5.87
N ASP A 94 6.84 -15.64 -5.78
CA ASP A 94 6.30 -16.72 -6.61
C ASP A 94 4.85 -16.43 -7.04
N LEU A 95 4.49 -16.84 -8.28
CA LEU A 95 3.15 -16.70 -8.85
C LEU A 95 2.09 -17.53 -8.11
N ILE A 96 2.44 -18.70 -7.59
CA ILE A 96 1.49 -19.61 -6.93
C ILE A 96 1.07 -19.10 -5.56
N GLN A 97 1.83 -18.17 -4.97
CA GLN A 97 1.49 -17.57 -3.70
C GLN A 97 0.25 -16.68 -3.83
N ASN A 98 -0.80 -17.00 -3.09
CA ASN A 98 -1.98 -16.13 -2.97
C ASN A 98 -1.74 -14.96 -1.99
N LYS A 99 -0.70 -14.16 -2.24
CA LYS A 99 -0.26 -13.03 -1.41
C LYS A 99 -0.25 -11.72 -2.20
N GLY A 100 -0.29 -10.59 -1.52
CA GLY A 100 -0.40 -9.27 -2.16
C GLY A 100 -1.01 -8.23 -1.22
N ILE A 101 -0.95 -6.97 -1.64
CA ILE A 101 -1.53 -5.84 -0.92
C ILE A 101 -2.73 -5.30 -1.69
N SER A 102 -3.91 -5.30 -1.06
CA SER A 102 -5.12 -4.69 -1.61
C SER A 102 -5.50 -3.44 -0.80
N ILE A 103 -5.54 -2.29 -1.46
CA ILE A 103 -6.03 -1.03 -0.88
C ILE A 103 -7.44 -0.81 -1.40
N HIS A 104 -8.42 -0.80 -0.50
CA HIS A 104 -9.83 -0.77 -0.81
C HIS A 104 -10.52 0.41 -0.12
N ASN A 105 -11.27 1.20 -0.89
CA ASN A 105 -12.10 2.31 -0.39
C ASN A 105 -11.36 3.21 0.62
N SER A 106 -10.09 3.52 0.34
CA SER A 106 -9.20 4.25 1.24
C SER A 106 -8.92 5.65 0.68
N ILE A 107 -8.16 6.44 1.43
CA ILE A 107 -7.76 7.80 1.05
C ILE A 107 -6.24 7.91 1.14
N ILE A 108 -5.62 8.44 0.08
CA ILE A 108 -4.18 8.71 0.02
C ILE A 108 -3.99 10.23 -0.15
N ILE A 109 -3.48 10.89 0.88
CA ILE A 109 -3.25 12.36 0.93
C ILE A 109 -1.90 12.65 1.60
N PRO A 110 -1.24 13.78 1.31
CA PRO A 110 0.01 14.13 1.99
C PRO A 110 -0.22 14.38 3.49
N ALA A 111 0.69 13.87 4.32
CA ALA A 111 0.74 14.22 5.73
C ALA A 111 1.00 15.74 5.93
N PRO A 112 0.64 16.32 7.09
CA PRO A 112 0.80 17.75 7.34
C PRO A 112 2.21 18.28 7.09
N ASP A 113 3.25 17.49 7.40
CA ASP A 113 4.66 17.86 7.21
C ASP A 113 5.12 17.85 5.74
N LEU A 114 4.43 17.09 4.87
CA LEU A 114 4.72 17.00 3.45
C LEU A 114 4.03 18.11 2.65
N LYS A 115 2.82 18.55 3.08
CA LYS A 115 2.02 19.55 2.36
C LYS A 115 2.81 20.80 1.90
N PRO A 116 3.64 21.45 2.74
CA PRO A 116 4.38 22.65 2.34
C PRO A 116 5.46 22.41 1.28
N VAL A 117 5.91 21.16 1.16
CA VAL A 117 7.04 20.78 0.29
C VAL A 117 6.66 19.73 -0.75
N VAL A 118 5.37 19.47 -0.94
CA VAL A 118 4.84 18.36 -1.75
C VAL A 118 5.36 18.39 -3.20
N ARG A 119 5.54 19.58 -3.76
CA ARG A 119 6.06 19.77 -5.12
C ARG A 119 7.55 19.40 -5.27
N SER A 120 8.31 19.44 -4.17
CA SER A 120 9.74 19.12 -4.15
C SER A 120 10.03 17.64 -3.87
N VAL A 121 9.02 16.86 -3.51
CA VAL A 121 9.16 15.45 -3.13
C VAL A 121 8.36 14.58 -4.10
N LYS A 122 9.06 13.70 -4.83
CA LYS A 122 8.38 12.68 -5.64
C LYS A 122 7.77 11.64 -4.72
N THR A 123 6.49 11.30 -4.94
CA THR A 123 5.82 10.19 -4.24
C THR A 123 5.28 9.19 -5.26
N TYR A 124 5.58 7.92 -5.05
CA TYR A 124 5.10 6.81 -5.87
C TYR A 124 4.14 5.92 -5.07
N MET A 125 3.16 5.35 -5.76
CA MET A 125 2.25 4.33 -5.20
C MET A 125 3.02 3.10 -4.75
N GLY A 126 4.08 2.72 -5.45
CA GLY A 126 4.90 1.59 -5.04
C GLY A 126 6.01 1.22 -6.03
N ARG A 127 6.79 0.22 -5.64
CA ARG A 127 7.87 -0.40 -6.43
C ARG A 127 8.00 -1.89 -6.12
N PRO A 128 8.42 -2.73 -7.09
CA PRO A 128 8.42 -4.17 -6.91
C PRO A 128 9.63 -4.62 -6.09
N TRP A 129 9.44 -4.92 -4.80
CA TRP A 129 10.52 -5.47 -3.98
C TRP A 129 10.95 -6.85 -4.47
N MET A 130 9.98 -7.65 -4.95
CA MET A 130 10.24 -8.97 -5.52
C MET A 130 9.60 -9.14 -6.90
N LYS A 131 10.10 -10.12 -7.67
CA LYS A 131 9.80 -10.35 -9.10
C LYS A 131 8.31 -10.41 -9.43
N TYR A 132 7.47 -10.95 -8.55
CA TYR A 132 6.04 -11.14 -8.78
C TYR A 132 5.18 -10.22 -7.91
N SER A 133 5.74 -9.07 -7.51
CA SER A 133 5.09 -8.05 -6.70
C SER A 133 3.63 -7.82 -7.12
N ARG A 134 2.70 -7.85 -6.16
CA ARG A 134 1.27 -7.79 -6.43
C ARG A 134 0.57 -6.79 -5.52
N THR A 135 0.08 -5.71 -6.13
CA THR A 135 -0.60 -4.62 -5.43
C THR A 135 -1.79 -4.16 -6.25
N VAL A 136 -2.95 -4.01 -5.60
CA VAL A 136 -4.14 -3.44 -6.23
C VAL A 136 -4.69 -2.27 -5.42
N VAL A 137 -5.13 -1.23 -6.13
CA VAL A 137 -5.71 -0.03 -5.52
C VAL A 137 -7.11 0.18 -6.11
N LEU A 138 -8.12 0.05 -5.26
CA LEU A 138 -9.52 -0.12 -5.63
C LEU A 138 -10.38 0.94 -4.93
N LYS A 139 -11.22 1.65 -5.70
CA LYS A 139 -12.20 2.64 -5.19
C LYS A 139 -11.59 3.66 -4.21
N THR A 140 -10.32 4.00 -4.38
CA THR A 140 -9.55 4.82 -3.43
C THR A 140 -9.41 6.24 -3.96
N TYR A 141 -9.56 7.23 -3.08
CA TYR A 141 -9.23 8.63 -3.39
C TYR A 141 -7.71 8.80 -3.38
N ILE A 142 -7.15 9.32 -4.47
CA ILE A 142 -5.70 9.53 -4.63
C ILE A 142 -5.47 11.01 -4.93
N ASP A 143 -4.93 11.72 -3.95
CA ASP A 143 -4.57 13.13 -4.07
C ASP A 143 -3.35 13.33 -4.98
N SER A 144 -3.12 14.59 -5.36
CA SER A 144 -2.07 15.07 -6.26
C SER A 144 -0.65 14.79 -5.77
N VAL A 145 -0.49 14.34 -4.52
CA VAL A 145 0.79 13.89 -3.95
C VAL A 145 1.40 12.74 -4.75
N VAL A 146 0.60 11.82 -5.30
CA VAL A 146 1.11 10.69 -6.07
C VAL A 146 1.45 11.14 -7.50
N SER A 147 2.69 10.88 -7.91
CA SER A 147 3.20 11.21 -9.23
C SER A 147 2.33 10.64 -10.36
N ALA A 148 2.24 11.37 -11.48
CA ALA A 148 1.46 10.96 -12.64
C ALA A 148 1.93 9.63 -13.27
N VAL A 149 3.21 9.27 -13.13
CA VAL A 149 3.72 7.95 -13.56
C VAL A 149 3.25 6.82 -12.64
N GLY A 150 2.88 7.15 -11.40
CA GLY A 150 2.25 6.25 -10.43
C GLY A 150 3.21 5.32 -9.72
N TRP A 151 4.08 4.62 -10.45
CA TRP A 151 4.93 3.56 -9.92
C TRP A 151 6.39 3.80 -10.30
N SER A 152 7.34 3.31 -9.49
CA SER A 152 8.77 3.36 -9.80
C SER A 152 9.36 1.96 -9.94
N SER A 153 10.42 1.82 -10.76
CA SER A 153 11.21 0.60 -10.77
C SER A 153 11.85 0.37 -9.39
N TRP A 154 12.25 -0.87 -9.09
CA TRP A 154 12.91 -1.21 -7.82
C TRP A 154 14.18 -0.38 -7.63
N THR A 155 15.10 -0.54 -8.58
CA THR A 155 16.28 0.31 -8.78
C THR A 155 16.04 1.18 -10.01
N LYS A 156 16.51 2.43 -10.00
CA LYS A 156 16.37 3.36 -11.13
C LYS A 156 16.91 2.72 -12.42
N GLY A 157 16.06 2.67 -13.46
CA GLY A 157 16.42 2.10 -14.77
C GLY A 157 16.33 0.57 -14.87
N SER A 158 16.08 -0.14 -13.77
CA SER A 158 15.93 -1.59 -13.79
C SER A 158 14.59 -2.03 -14.38
N THR A 159 14.61 -3.14 -15.10
CA THR A 159 13.42 -3.84 -15.60
C THR A 159 12.96 -4.99 -14.70
N TYR A 160 13.59 -5.18 -13.53
CA TYR A 160 13.26 -6.23 -12.58
C TYR A 160 11.77 -6.18 -12.19
N GLY A 161 11.10 -7.32 -12.34
CA GLY A 161 9.69 -7.49 -12.02
C GLY A 161 8.71 -6.78 -12.95
N LEU A 162 9.12 -5.84 -13.82
CA LEU A 162 8.19 -4.99 -14.58
C LEU A 162 7.27 -5.78 -15.54
N ASN A 163 7.73 -6.94 -16.01
CA ASN A 163 6.97 -7.82 -16.90
C ASN A 163 6.11 -8.86 -16.15
N THR A 164 6.36 -9.07 -14.86
CA THR A 164 5.82 -10.19 -14.07
C THR A 164 5.04 -9.77 -12.84
N LEU A 165 5.21 -8.52 -12.40
CA LEU A 165 4.39 -7.90 -11.36
C LEU A 165 2.93 -7.79 -11.81
N PHE A 166 2.03 -7.63 -10.84
CA PHE A 166 0.63 -7.32 -11.09
C PHE A 166 0.24 -6.08 -10.29
N TYR A 167 0.33 -4.91 -10.91
CA TYR A 167 -0.07 -3.63 -10.33
C TYR A 167 -1.34 -3.14 -11.01
N ALA A 168 -2.44 -3.07 -10.24
CA ALA A 168 -3.74 -2.74 -10.80
C ALA A 168 -4.40 -1.54 -10.14
N LYS A 169 -5.18 -0.81 -10.93
CA LYS A 169 -6.07 0.26 -10.48
C LYS A 169 -7.50 -0.03 -10.93
N TYR A 170 -8.48 0.24 -10.07
CA TYR A 170 -9.90 0.10 -10.39
C TYR A 170 -10.74 1.20 -9.75
N LYS A 171 -11.48 1.96 -10.56
CA LYS A 171 -12.43 3.01 -10.13
C LYS A 171 -11.91 3.95 -9.03
N ASN A 172 -10.62 4.27 -9.07
CA ASN A 172 -10.03 5.26 -8.16
C ASN A 172 -10.48 6.67 -8.56
N ILE A 173 -10.57 7.57 -7.59
CA ILE A 173 -10.98 8.98 -7.78
C ILE A 173 -9.91 9.93 -7.25
N GLY A 174 -10.09 11.23 -7.47
CA GLY A 174 -9.14 12.27 -7.10
C GLY A 174 -8.16 12.65 -8.22
N PRO A 175 -7.38 13.73 -8.02
CA PRO A 175 -6.57 14.34 -9.08
C PRO A 175 -5.47 13.41 -9.62
N ALA A 176 -4.92 12.51 -8.80
CA ALA A 176 -3.93 11.53 -9.26
C ALA A 176 -4.56 10.20 -9.72
N SER A 177 -5.89 10.12 -9.87
CA SER A 177 -6.56 8.90 -10.32
C SER A 177 -6.34 8.59 -11.80
N SER A 178 -6.17 9.61 -12.64
CA SER A 178 -5.95 9.48 -14.09
C SER A 178 -4.83 8.50 -14.43
N THR A 179 -5.04 7.70 -15.46
CA THR A 179 -4.10 6.68 -15.93
C THR A 179 -3.31 7.10 -17.18
N ARG A 180 -3.63 8.27 -17.77
CA ARG A 180 -3.06 8.77 -19.02
C ARG A 180 -1.52 8.75 -19.07
N TRP A 181 -0.89 9.07 -17.94
CA TRP A 181 0.56 9.23 -17.82
C TRP A 181 1.24 8.11 -17.02
N ARG A 182 0.51 7.03 -16.73
CA ARG A 182 1.06 5.89 -15.98
C ARG A 182 2.16 5.20 -16.79
N VAL A 183 3.03 4.52 -16.07
CA VAL A 183 4.02 3.61 -16.65
C VAL A 183 3.37 2.63 -17.62
N ARG A 184 4.10 2.26 -18.69
CA ARG A 184 3.66 1.33 -19.73
C ARG A 184 4.16 -0.10 -19.53
N TRP A 185 4.40 -0.50 -18.28
CA TRP A 185 4.92 -1.83 -17.97
C TRP A 185 3.88 -2.90 -18.28
N LYS A 186 4.31 -4.06 -18.78
CA LYS A 186 3.42 -5.19 -19.06
C LYS A 186 2.62 -5.64 -17.83
N GLY A 187 3.23 -5.55 -16.63
CA GLY A 187 2.57 -5.88 -15.37
C GLY A 187 1.65 -4.80 -14.79
N PHE A 188 1.53 -3.63 -15.42
CA PHE A 188 0.60 -2.58 -14.99
C PHE A 188 -0.74 -2.72 -15.71
N HIS A 189 -1.82 -2.67 -14.93
CA HIS A 189 -3.18 -2.92 -15.41
C HIS A 189 -4.15 -1.81 -14.96
N VAL A 190 -5.01 -1.39 -15.88
CA VAL A 190 -6.18 -0.57 -15.58
C VAL A 190 -7.39 -1.47 -15.75
N LEU A 191 -8.03 -1.83 -14.63
CA LEU A 191 -9.15 -2.76 -14.62
C LEU A 191 -10.47 -1.98 -14.70
N SER A 192 -11.46 -2.56 -15.37
CA SER A 192 -12.77 -1.92 -15.61
C SER A 192 -13.95 -2.79 -15.17
N LYS A 193 -13.82 -4.12 -15.16
CA LYS A 193 -14.89 -5.04 -14.75
C LYS A 193 -14.78 -5.39 -13.27
N ALA A 194 -15.92 -5.53 -12.59
CA ALA A 194 -15.95 -5.96 -11.20
C ALA A 194 -15.44 -7.40 -11.01
N SER A 195 -15.62 -8.27 -12.02
CA SER A 195 -15.10 -9.64 -12.03
C SER A 195 -13.58 -9.69 -11.83
N ASP A 196 -12.85 -8.78 -12.48
CA ASP A 196 -11.39 -8.76 -12.53
C ASP A 196 -10.77 -8.39 -11.19
N VAL A 197 -11.55 -7.74 -10.32
CA VAL A 197 -11.12 -7.25 -9.01
C VAL A 197 -11.74 -8.02 -7.85
N SER A 198 -12.72 -8.89 -8.12
CA SER A 198 -13.39 -9.69 -7.08
C SER A 198 -12.41 -10.56 -6.28
N ALA A 199 -11.33 -11.05 -6.92
CA ALA A 199 -10.30 -11.84 -6.24
C ALA A 199 -9.50 -11.06 -5.17
N PHE A 200 -9.57 -9.73 -5.17
CA PHE A 200 -8.84 -8.85 -4.26
C PHE A 200 -9.71 -8.20 -3.18
N THR A 201 -10.96 -8.63 -3.05
CA THR A 201 -11.90 -8.15 -2.04
C THR A 201 -11.69 -8.85 -0.71
N VAL A 202 -12.28 -8.33 0.37
CA VAL A 202 -12.15 -8.93 1.72
C VAL A 202 -12.68 -10.36 1.73
N GLY A 203 -13.81 -10.61 1.06
CA GLY A 203 -14.44 -11.93 0.98
C GLY A 203 -13.53 -12.97 0.33
N LYS A 204 -12.99 -12.68 -0.85
CA LYS A 204 -12.19 -13.67 -1.60
C LYS A 204 -10.71 -13.68 -1.24
N PHE A 205 -10.09 -12.51 -1.09
CA PHE A 205 -8.63 -12.42 -0.99
C PHE A 205 -8.08 -12.96 0.33
N ILE A 206 -8.83 -12.71 1.42
CA ILE A 206 -8.44 -13.10 2.79
C ILE A 206 -9.48 -14.01 3.44
N ALA A 207 -10.42 -14.58 2.68
CA ALA A 207 -11.50 -15.42 3.17
C ALA A 207 -12.30 -14.76 4.31
N GLY A 208 -12.53 -13.45 4.23
CA GLY A 208 -13.00 -12.62 5.34
C GLY A 208 -14.31 -13.09 6.00
N THR A 209 -15.23 -13.67 5.22
CA THR A 209 -16.50 -14.22 5.72
C THR A 209 -16.31 -15.28 6.80
N ALA A 210 -15.22 -16.04 6.76
CA ALA A 210 -14.98 -17.16 7.67
C ALA A 210 -14.51 -16.73 9.07
N TRP A 211 -14.00 -15.51 9.24
CA TRP A 211 -13.29 -15.14 10.48
C TRP A 211 -13.47 -13.69 10.93
N LEU A 212 -13.81 -12.76 10.05
CA LEU A 212 -14.06 -11.37 10.47
C LEU A 212 -15.33 -11.20 11.33
N PRO A 213 -16.45 -11.94 11.12
CA PRO A 213 -17.65 -11.77 11.95
C PRO A 213 -17.40 -11.93 13.45
N SER A 214 -16.54 -12.87 13.85
CA SER A 214 -16.23 -13.12 15.27
C SER A 214 -15.43 -12.01 15.94
N THR A 215 -14.85 -11.10 15.15
CA THR A 215 -14.06 -9.96 15.67
C THR A 215 -14.94 -8.78 16.10
N GLY A 216 -16.20 -8.73 15.66
CA GLY A 216 -17.11 -7.60 15.88
C GLY A 216 -16.71 -6.31 15.13
N ILE A 217 -15.66 -6.34 14.32
CA ILE A 217 -15.14 -5.17 13.58
C ILE A 217 -15.91 -5.01 12.27
N PRO A 218 -16.26 -3.78 11.84
CA PRO A 218 -16.95 -3.56 10.58
C PRO A 218 -16.06 -3.90 9.37
N PHE A 219 -16.63 -4.58 8.39
CA PHE A 219 -15.98 -4.87 7.11
C PHE A 219 -17.00 -4.86 5.96
N THR A 220 -16.52 -4.60 4.76
CA THR A 220 -17.30 -4.80 3.52
C THR A 220 -16.64 -5.91 2.72
N LEU A 221 -17.38 -6.98 2.44
CA LEU A 221 -16.84 -8.18 1.78
C LEU A 221 -16.41 -7.92 0.34
N GLU A 222 -17.21 -7.19 -0.40
CA GLU A 222 -17.05 -6.93 -1.84
C GLU A 222 -16.81 -5.44 -2.13
N LEU A 223 -16.67 -5.11 -3.41
CA LEU A 223 -16.40 -3.75 -3.91
C LEU A 223 -17.63 -2.87 -3.98
#